data_AF-A0A932R960-F1
#
_entry.id   AF-A0A932R960-F1
#
_cell.length_a   1.000
_cell.length_b   1.000
_cell.length_c   1.000
_cell.angle_alpha   90.00
_cell.angle_beta   90.00
_cell.angle_gamma   90.00
#
_symmetry.space_group_name_H-M   'P 1'
#
loop_
_entity.id
_entity.type
_entity.pdbx_description
1 polymer ?
#
loop_
_entity_poly.entity_id
_entity_poly.type
_entity_poly.pdbx_seq_one_letter_code
_entity_poly.pdbx_strand_id
1 'polypeptide(L)'
;MRQTFARCIGCRYCTNACPYTRRMFNWYKPEFPGDLTQALNPDVSVRPKGVVEKCTLCHHRLQRARDEARAASRPLAEGDYIPACVEACPAGAMYFGDREDPASTVAELERGPRAFRLLEELGTKPKVMYLAEGEWSGGDGQKPR
;
A
#
# COMPACT_ATOMS: atom_id res chain seq x y z
N MET A 1 -4.04 6.37 5.13
CA MET A 1 -3.86 5.10 5.90
C MET A 1 -2.52 5.11 6.65
N ARG A 2 -2.34 5.98 7.66
CA ARG A 2 -1.08 6.14 8.41
C ARG A 2 -1.00 5.13 9.55
N GLN A 3 0.16 4.51 9.74
CA GLN A 3 0.47 3.73 10.94
C GLN A 3 1.43 4.53 11.81
N THR A 4 1.08 4.74 13.07
CA THR A 4 1.88 5.50 14.03
C THR A 4 2.59 4.52 14.96
N PHE A 5 3.84 4.18 14.64
CA PHE A 5 4.61 3.17 15.35
C PHE A 5 4.81 3.50 16.84
N ALA A 6 5.02 4.77 17.17
CA ALA A 6 5.18 5.26 18.54
C ALA A 6 3.94 5.03 19.44
N ARG A 7 2.75 4.81 18.86
CA ARG A 7 1.52 4.51 19.62
C ARG A 7 1.22 3.02 19.71
N CYS A 8 2.02 2.17 19.06
CA CYS A 8 1.78 0.73 19.06
C CYS A 8 2.29 0.12 20.37
N ILE A 9 1.37 -0.44 21.17
CA ILE A 9 1.70 -1.12 22.43
C ILE A 9 2.03 -2.62 22.26
N GLY A 10 2.07 -3.11 21.02
CA GLY A 10 2.43 -4.51 20.73
C GLY A 10 1.40 -5.59 21.11
N CYS A 11 0.13 -5.22 21.37
CA CYS A 11 -0.91 -6.20 21.71
C CYS A 11 -1.28 -7.17 20.58
N ARG A 12 -0.90 -6.86 19.33
CA ARG A 12 -1.12 -7.68 18.11
C ARG A 12 -2.58 -7.96 17.76
N TYR A 13 -3.57 -7.39 18.44
CA TYR A 13 -4.97 -7.58 18.04
C TYR A 13 -5.24 -7.17 16.58
N CYS A 14 -4.56 -6.10 16.12
CA CYS A 14 -4.68 -5.67 14.73
C CYS A 14 -4.16 -6.70 13.70
N THR A 15 -3.20 -7.57 14.05
CA THR A 15 -2.71 -8.63 13.16
C THR A 15 -3.78 -9.72 13.01
N ASN A 16 -4.38 -10.13 14.14
CA ASN A 16 -5.44 -11.14 14.15
C ASN A 16 -6.71 -10.66 13.45
N ALA A 17 -7.06 -9.38 13.62
CA ALA A 17 -8.24 -8.80 12.98
C ALA A 17 -8.07 -8.55 11.47
N CYS A 18 -6.85 -8.64 10.92
CA CYS A 18 -6.62 -8.39 9.51
C CYS A 18 -6.88 -9.67 8.69
N PRO A 19 -7.92 -9.72 7.84
CA PRO A 19 -8.23 -10.93 7.08
C PRO A 19 -7.20 -11.26 5.99
N TYR A 20 -6.28 -10.33 5.72
CA TYR A 20 -5.25 -10.49 4.69
C TYR A 20 -3.89 -10.89 5.25
N THR A 21 -3.73 -10.94 6.58
CA THR A 21 -2.44 -11.23 7.24
C THR A 21 -1.30 -10.33 6.74
N ARG A 22 -1.62 -9.08 6.36
CA ARG A 22 -0.64 -8.09 5.82
C ARG A 22 -0.15 -7.10 6.87
N ARG A 23 -0.04 -7.58 8.11
CA ARG A 23 0.56 -6.85 9.22
C ARG A 23 1.64 -7.71 9.85
N MET A 24 2.87 -7.20 9.89
CA MET A 24 4.02 -7.92 10.43
C MET A 24 4.36 -7.37 11.80
N PHE A 25 4.75 -8.25 12.73
CA PHE A 25 5.16 -7.84 14.07
C PHE A 25 6.67 -7.93 14.19
N ASN A 26 7.29 -6.86 14.71
CA ASN A 26 8.74 -6.80 14.89
C ASN A 26 9.13 -7.48 16.20
N TRP A 27 9.47 -8.77 16.12
CA TRP A 27 9.86 -9.60 17.27
C TRP A 27 11.22 -9.24 17.85
N TYR A 28 12.13 -8.77 17.01
CA TYR A 28 13.51 -8.49 17.35
C TYR A 28 13.81 -7.01 17.15
N LYS A 29 14.89 -6.54 17.79
CA LYS A 29 15.41 -5.21 17.51
C LYS A 29 15.99 -5.22 16.08
N PRO A 30 15.73 -4.21 15.24
CA PRO A 30 16.34 -4.16 13.92
C PRO A 30 17.85 -4.06 14.06
N GLU A 31 18.56 -4.94 13.37
CA GLU A 31 20.01 -4.95 13.25
C GLU A 31 20.36 -4.84 11.77
N PHE A 32 21.26 -3.91 11.44
CA PHE A 32 21.70 -3.68 10.08
C PHE A 32 23.18 -4.07 9.99
N PRO A 33 23.55 -5.01 9.09
CA PRO A 33 24.94 -5.46 9.01
C PRO A 33 25.83 -4.37 8.39
N GLY A 34 27.03 -4.18 8.96
CA GLY A 34 28.02 -3.22 8.45
C GLY A 34 27.58 -1.75 8.56
N ASP A 35 27.99 -0.93 7.59
CA ASP A 35 27.62 0.50 7.49
C ASP A 35 26.34 0.74 6.64
N LEU A 36 25.44 -0.25 6.61
CA LEU A 36 24.16 -0.09 5.91
C LEU A 36 23.21 0.89 6.60
N THR A 37 23.60 1.44 7.75
CA THR A 37 22.86 2.53 8.42
C THR A 37 22.70 3.74 7.49
N GLN A 38 23.69 4.00 6.61
CA GLN A 38 23.61 5.08 5.62
C GLN A 38 22.63 4.79 4.48
N ALA A 39 22.31 3.52 4.22
CA ALA A 39 21.35 3.12 3.19
C ALA A 39 19.88 3.25 3.65
N LEU A 40 19.66 3.63 4.91
CA LEU A 40 18.32 3.81 5.45
C LEU A 40 17.68 5.09 4.91
N ASN A 41 16.40 4.98 4.55
CA ASN A 41 15.63 6.14 4.12
C ASN A 41 15.30 7.04 5.33
N PRO A 42 15.74 8.31 5.36
CA PRO A 42 15.50 9.22 6.48
C PRO A 42 14.02 9.60 6.65
N ASP A 43 13.23 9.53 5.58
CA ASP A 43 11.80 9.88 5.60
C ASP A 43 10.94 8.78 6.25
N VAL A 44 11.55 7.64 6.61
CA VAL A 44 10.86 6.47 7.14
C VAL A 44 11.48 6.06 8.47
N SER A 45 10.65 6.05 9.51
CA SER A 45 11.07 5.61 10.84
C SER A 45 11.58 4.15 10.82
N VAL A 46 12.77 3.90 11.35
CA VAL A 46 13.21 2.57 11.77
C VAL A 46 12.31 2.10 12.91
N ARG A 47 11.74 0.90 12.80
CA ARG A 47 10.73 0.43 13.75
C ARG A 47 11.40 -0.31 14.91
N PRO A 48 11.09 -0.01 16.17
CA PRO A 48 11.64 -0.74 17.31
C PRO A 48 11.04 -2.15 17.41
N LYS A 49 11.63 -2.98 18.27
CA LYS A 49 11.01 -4.23 18.72
C LYS A 49 9.65 -3.94 19.35
N GLY A 50 8.68 -4.84 19.14
CA GLY A 50 7.39 -4.81 19.80
C GLY A 50 6.31 -4.01 19.09
N VAL A 51 6.57 -3.48 17.88
CA VAL A 51 5.55 -2.79 17.09
C VAL A 51 5.10 -3.61 15.89
N VAL A 52 3.85 -3.37 15.48
CA VAL A 52 3.32 -3.91 14.23
C VAL A 52 3.60 -2.92 13.10
N GLU A 53 3.96 -3.44 11.94
CA GLU A 53 4.10 -2.72 10.68
C GLU A 53 3.16 -3.26 9.60
N LYS A 54 2.92 -2.44 8.57
CA LYS A 54 2.13 -2.79 7.38
C LYS A 54 2.55 -1.92 6.20
N CYS A 55 2.09 -2.28 5.01
CA CYS A 55 2.12 -1.37 3.88
C CYS A 55 1.38 -0.07 4.24
N THR A 56 2.02 1.07 3.99
CA THR A 56 1.45 2.41 4.21
C THR A 56 1.16 3.12 2.90
N LEU A 57 1.25 2.42 1.76
CA LEU A 57 1.26 3.00 0.42
C LEU A 57 2.20 4.20 0.40
N CYS A 58 3.49 3.92 0.66
CA CYS A 58 4.61 4.84 0.82
C CYS A 58 4.21 6.25 1.31
N HIS A 59 3.50 6.31 2.44
CA HIS A 59 2.95 7.56 2.99
C HIS A 59 3.97 8.70 3.11
N HIS A 60 5.26 8.38 3.35
CA HIS A 60 6.36 9.34 3.39
C HIS A 60 6.53 10.10 2.06
N ARG A 61 6.48 9.39 0.92
CA ARG A 61 6.55 10.01 -0.41
C ARG A 61 5.30 10.86 -0.70
N LEU A 62 4.12 10.45 -0.23
CA LEU A 62 2.91 11.28 -0.31
C LEU A 62 3.04 12.58 0.51
N GLN A 63 3.66 12.54 1.69
CA GLN A 63 3.90 13.78 2.46
C GLN A 63 4.84 14.70 1.70
N ARG A 64 5.97 14.17 1.20
CA ARG A 64 6.92 14.95 0.39
C ARG A 64 6.26 15.60 -0.83
N ALA A 65 5.50 14.84 -1.61
CA ALA A 65 4.78 15.38 -2.78
C ALA A 65 3.76 16.46 -2.40
N ARG A 66 3.08 16.33 -1.25
CA ARG A 66 2.16 17.37 -0.74
C ARG A 66 2.90 18.63 -0.30
N ASP A 67 4.06 18.48 0.32
CA ASP A 67 4.88 19.60 0.76
C ASP A 67 5.43 20.36 -0.45
N GLU A 68 5.89 19.65 -1.48
CA GLU A 68 6.33 20.22 -2.77
C GLU A 68 5.20 20.93 -3.50
N ALA A 69 4.02 20.30 -3.63
CA ALA A 69 2.85 20.92 -4.27
C ALA A 69 2.38 22.18 -3.51
N ARG A 70 2.41 22.13 -2.17
CA ARG A 70 2.12 23.30 -1.32
C ARG A 70 3.14 24.42 -1.52
N ALA A 71 4.43 24.11 -1.56
CA ALA A 71 5.48 25.08 -1.81
C ALA A 71 5.32 25.75 -3.18
N ALA A 72 4.86 24.99 -4.19
CA ALA A 72 4.55 25.48 -5.53
C ALA A 72 3.14 26.10 -5.67
N SER A 73 2.37 26.24 -4.59
CA SER A 73 1.00 26.77 -4.59
C SER A 73 0.06 26.12 -5.61
N ARG A 74 0.22 24.81 -5.84
CA ARG A 74 -0.60 24.02 -6.77
C ARG A 74 -1.25 22.82 -6.06
N PRO A 75 -2.36 22.28 -6.58
CA PRO A 75 -2.88 21.01 -6.07
C PRO A 75 -1.90 19.86 -6.36
N LEU A 76 -2.05 18.77 -5.60
CA LEU A 76 -1.40 17.50 -5.88
C LEU A 76 -2.01 16.93 -7.16
N ALA A 77 -1.17 16.62 -8.14
CA ALA A 77 -1.54 16.04 -9.41
C ALA A 77 -1.30 14.52 -9.43
N GLU A 78 -1.93 13.83 -10.36
CA GLU A 78 -1.60 12.44 -10.66
C GLU A 78 -0.13 12.33 -11.11
N GLY A 79 0.58 11.31 -10.65
CA GLY A 79 2.01 11.13 -10.94
C GLY A 79 2.98 11.88 -10.01
N ASP A 80 2.53 12.89 -9.24
CA ASP A 80 3.39 13.56 -8.24
C ASP A 80 3.93 12.59 -7.17
N TYR A 81 3.22 11.49 -6.96
CA TYR A 81 3.59 10.47 -6.00
C TYR A 81 3.31 9.07 -6.53
N ILE A 82 4.38 8.28 -6.66
CA ILE A 82 4.32 6.86 -7.01
C ILE A 82 4.91 6.02 -5.86
N PRO A 83 4.20 4.98 -5.37
CA PRO A 83 4.74 4.05 -4.39
C PRO A 83 5.98 3.31 -4.90
N ALA A 84 6.92 2.99 -4.01
CA ALA A 84 8.17 2.33 -4.38
C ALA A 84 7.95 0.98 -5.10
N CYS A 85 6.92 0.21 -4.72
CA CYS A 85 6.62 -1.06 -5.38
C CYS A 85 6.14 -0.88 -6.83
N VAL A 86 5.41 0.21 -7.11
CA VAL A 86 4.90 0.52 -8.45
C VAL A 86 6.06 0.97 -9.34
N GLU A 87 6.88 1.91 -8.85
CA GLU A 87 8.07 2.41 -9.55
C GLU A 87 9.08 1.30 -9.85
N ALA A 88 9.30 0.38 -8.91
CA ALA A 88 10.29 -0.68 -9.06
C ALA A 88 9.84 -1.84 -9.96
N CYS A 89 8.59 -1.90 -10.40
CA CYS A 89 8.05 -3.05 -11.12
C CYS A 89 8.42 -2.99 -12.62
N PRO A 90 9.32 -3.85 -13.13
CA PRO A 90 9.68 -3.83 -14.55
C PRO A 90 8.57 -4.38 -15.45
N ALA A 91 7.69 -5.23 -14.89
CA ALA A 91 6.63 -5.90 -15.63
C ALA A 91 5.36 -5.04 -15.82
N GLY A 92 5.29 -3.85 -15.20
CA GLY A 92 4.07 -3.02 -15.25
C GLY A 92 2.85 -3.69 -14.60
N ALA A 93 3.06 -4.51 -13.57
CA ALA A 93 1.98 -5.27 -12.93
C ALA A 93 1.16 -4.46 -11.91
N MET A 94 1.69 -3.33 -11.44
CA MET A 94 1.05 -2.50 -10.42
C MET A 94 0.78 -1.11 -10.97
N TYR A 95 -0.43 -0.61 -10.71
CA TYR A 95 -0.89 0.73 -11.09
C TYR A 95 -1.31 1.47 -9.82
N PHE A 96 -1.06 2.78 -9.77
CA PHE A 96 -1.43 3.63 -8.65
C PHE A 96 -1.87 4.99 -9.16
N GLY A 97 -2.95 5.50 -8.61
CA GLY A 97 -3.61 6.72 -9.09
C GLY A 97 -4.81 7.07 -8.23
N ASP A 98 -5.48 8.16 -8.60
CA ASP A 98 -6.67 8.62 -7.90
C ASP A 98 -7.92 7.90 -8.40
N ARG A 99 -8.54 7.12 -7.52
CA ARG A 99 -9.79 6.40 -7.82
C ARG A 99 -10.96 7.34 -8.09
N GLU A 100 -10.94 8.55 -7.53
CA GLU A 100 -12.03 9.51 -7.70
C GLU A 100 -11.94 10.24 -9.04
N ASP A 101 -10.78 10.23 -9.69
CA ASP A 101 -10.63 10.73 -11.06
C ASP A 101 -11.04 9.65 -12.07
N PRO A 102 -12.14 9.83 -12.84
CA PRO A 102 -12.59 8.87 -13.85
C PRO A 102 -11.61 8.70 -15.02
N ALA A 103 -10.70 9.65 -15.23
CA ALA A 103 -9.68 9.58 -16.27
C ALA A 103 -8.42 8.82 -15.83
N SER A 104 -8.29 8.48 -14.53
CA SER A 104 -7.12 7.74 -14.04
C SER A 104 -7.11 6.30 -14.55
N THR A 105 -5.91 5.76 -14.77
CA THR A 105 -5.72 4.36 -15.16
C THR A 105 -6.33 3.40 -14.13
N VAL A 106 -6.28 3.75 -12.85
CA VAL A 106 -6.86 2.91 -11.78
C VAL A 106 -8.39 2.86 -11.88
N ALA A 107 -9.04 4.00 -12.13
CA ALA A 107 -10.50 4.05 -12.27
C ALA A 107 -10.99 3.33 -13.54
N GLU A 108 -10.21 3.35 -14.61
CA GLU A 108 -10.48 2.56 -15.82
C GLU A 108 -10.35 1.07 -15.54
N LEU A 109 -9.22 0.64 -14.95
CA LEU A 109 -8.97 -0.77 -14.64
C LEU A 109 -9.99 -1.34 -13.65
N GLU A 110 -10.45 -0.57 -12.66
CA GLU A 110 -11.48 -1.01 -11.70
C GLU A 110 -12.84 -1.29 -12.36
N ARG A 111 -13.16 -0.61 -13.48
CA ARG A 111 -14.39 -0.84 -14.25
C ARG A 111 -14.29 -2.02 -15.21
N GLY A 112 -13.08 -2.51 -15.48
CA GLY A 112 -12.84 -3.60 -16.40
C GLY A 112 -13.39 -4.95 -15.88
N PRO A 113 -13.72 -5.88 -16.78
CA PRO A 113 -14.31 -7.17 -16.41
C PRO A 113 -13.35 -8.04 -15.59
N ARG A 114 -12.05 -7.74 -15.58
CA ARG A 114 -11.02 -8.51 -14.85
C ARG A 114 -10.85 -8.08 -13.39
N ALA A 115 -11.44 -6.95 -13.00
CA ALA A 115 -11.22 -6.37 -11.68
C ALA A 115 -12.01 -7.11 -10.60
N PHE A 116 -11.34 -7.47 -9.51
CA PHE A 116 -12.00 -8.05 -8.34
C PHE A 116 -11.35 -7.59 -7.04
N ARG A 117 -12.12 -7.64 -5.95
CA ARG A 117 -11.64 -7.42 -4.58
C ARG A 117 -11.37 -8.74 -3.89
N LEU A 118 -10.20 -8.82 -3.26
CA LEU A 118 -9.85 -9.96 -2.43
C LEU A 118 -10.75 -9.99 -1.18
N LEU A 119 -11.40 -11.13 -0.94
CA LEU A 119 -12.32 -11.37 0.17
C LEU A 119 -13.47 -10.34 0.29
N GLU A 120 -14.07 -9.96 -0.84
CA GLU A 120 -15.16 -8.98 -0.89
C GLU A 120 -16.37 -9.31 0.02
N GLU A 121 -16.64 -10.60 0.24
CA GLU A 121 -17.69 -11.10 1.13
C GLU A 121 -17.52 -10.63 2.59
N LEU A 122 -16.31 -10.26 3.01
CA LEU A 122 -16.03 -9.74 4.34
C LEU A 122 -16.38 -8.25 4.50
N GLY A 123 -16.79 -7.56 3.43
CA GLY A 123 -17.27 -6.17 3.50
C GLY A 123 -16.21 -5.13 3.88
N THR A 124 -14.93 -5.48 3.84
CA THR A 124 -13.80 -4.61 4.24
C THR A 124 -13.49 -3.49 3.24
N LYS A 125 -14.06 -3.56 2.03
CA LYS A 125 -13.92 -2.57 0.94
C LYS A 125 -12.45 -2.15 0.71
N PRO A 126 -11.53 -3.09 0.43
CA PRO A 126 -10.12 -2.79 0.22
C PRO A 126 -9.92 -1.80 -0.92
N LYS A 127 -8.89 -0.95 -0.79
CA LYS A 127 -8.48 0.04 -1.81
C LYS A 127 -7.49 -0.50 -2.82
N VAL A 128 -7.00 -1.72 -2.62
CA VAL A 128 -6.20 -2.46 -3.58
C VAL A 128 -7.14 -3.43 -4.28
N MET A 129 -7.18 -3.32 -5.61
CA MET A 129 -7.93 -4.21 -6.50
C MET A 129 -6.94 -5.13 -7.21
N TYR A 130 -7.39 -6.30 -7.62
CA TYR A 130 -6.61 -7.24 -8.41
C TYR A 130 -7.24 -7.41 -9.79
N LEU A 131 -6.39 -7.71 -10.77
CA LEU A 131 -6.83 -8.06 -12.12
C LEU A 131 -6.63 -9.55 -12.32
N ALA A 132 -7.69 -10.26 -12.70
CA ALA A 132 -7.61 -11.67 -13.04
C ALA A 132 -6.81 -11.89 -14.34
N GLU A 133 -6.23 -13.08 -14.45
CA GLU A 133 -5.73 -13.60 -15.73
C GLU A 133 -6.94 -14.01 -16.58
N GLY A 134 -7.05 -13.50 -17.82
CA GLY A 134 -8.22 -13.72 -18.67
C GLY A 134 -9.46 -12.90 -18.27
N GLU A 135 -10.62 -13.22 -18.84
CA GLU A 135 -11.91 -12.63 -18.49
C GLU A 135 -12.46 -13.25 -17.20
N TRP A 136 -12.84 -12.44 -16.21
CA TRP A 136 -13.43 -12.95 -14.96
C TRP A 136 -14.94 -13.13 -15.15
N SER A 137 -15.37 -14.37 -15.33
CA SER A 137 -16.79 -14.78 -15.28
C SER A 137 -17.15 -15.05 -13.82
N GLY A 138 -17.72 -14.06 -13.14
CA GLY A 138 -18.13 -14.12 -11.73
C GLY A 138 -19.27 -15.11 -11.42
N GLY A 139 -19.12 -16.39 -11.76
CA GLY A 139 -20.16 -17.42 -11.67
C GLY A 139 -19.98 -18.46 -10.57
N ASP A 140 -18.76 -18.98 -10.34
CA ASP A 140 -18.63 -20.28 -9.66
C ASP A 140 -17.77 -20.27 -8.40
N GLY A 141 -17.93 -19.28 -7.50
CA GLY A 141 -17.45 -19.36 -6.10
C GLY A 141 -15.95 -19.62 -5.86
N GLN A 142 -15.14 -19.78 -6.91
CA GLN A 142 -13.73 -20.13 -6.87
C GLN A 142 -12.98 -18.97 -7.50
N LYS A 143 -12.68 -17.97 -6.67
CA LYS A 143 -11.82 -16.85 -7.05
C LYS A 143 -10.48 -17.41 -7.56
N PRO A 144 -9.87 -16.78 -8.60
CA PRO A 144 -8.54 -17.16 -9.06
C PRO A 144 -7.60 -17.15 -7.85
N ARG A 145 -6.90 -18.29 -7.66
CA ARG A 145 -6.00 -18.50 -6.52
C ARG A 145 -4.78 -17.58 -6.59
#